data_AF-A0A0A9C8I1-F1
#
_entry.id   AF-A0A0A9C8I1-F1
#
_cell.length_a   1.000
_cell.length_b   1.000
_cell.length_c   1.000
_cell.angle_alpha   90.00
_cell.angle_beta   90.00
_cell.angle_gamma   90.00
#
_symmetry.space_group_name_H-M   'P 1'
#
loop_
_entity.id
_entity.type
_entity.pdbx_description
1 polymer ?
#
loop_
_entity_poly.entity_id
_entity_poly.type
_entity_poly.pdbx_seq_one_letter_code
_entity_poly.pdbx_strand_id
1 'polypeptide(L)'
;MNNRGYANIAQTYLMRARLHYSKLQLKNRWDNLKGFYGFCQRCLKDTGLGWDNAKGTVRASVNWWKANTAVRIEKSNSSYTLYELWSMWY
;
A
#
# COMPACT_ATOMS: atom_id res chain seq x y z
N MET A 1 -7.08 -14.18 3.95
CA MET A 1 -7.01 -14.92 2.68
C MET A 1 -6.34 -16.27 2.93
N ASN A 2 -6.88 -17.35 2.38
CA ASN A 2 -6.36 -18.72 2.58
C ASN A 2 -5.29 -19.08 1.54
N ASN A 3 -4.59 -20.21 1.72
CA ASN A 3 -3.49 -20.63 0.84
C ASN A 3 -3.90 -20.80 -0.63
N ARG A 4 -5.08 -21.38 -0.89
CA ARG A 4 -5.61 -21.54 -2.26
C ARG A 4 -5.83 -20.19 -2.93
N GLY A 5 -6.36 -19.21 -2.19
CA GLY A 5 -6.52 -17.86 -2.68
C GLY A 5 -5.20 -17.24 -3.15
N TYR A 6 -4.14 -17.36 -2.34
CA TYR A 6 -2.82 -16.85 -2.73
C TYR A 6 -2.24 -17.56 -3.95
N ALA A 7 -2.43 -18.87 -4.10
CA ALA A 7 -1.99 -19.61 -5.28
C ALA A 7 -2.67 -19.10 -6.56
N ASN A 8 -3.98 -18.84 -6.50
CA ASN A 8 -4.74 -18.29 -7.63
C ASN A 8 -4.26 -16.88 -8.01
N ILE A 9 -3.98 -16.03 -7.01
CA ILE A 9 -3.41 -14.70 -7.25
C ILE A 9 -2.02 -14.82 -7.86
N ALA A 10 -1.16 -15.67 -7.32
CA ALA A 10 0.20 -15.87 -7.84
C ALA A 10 0.18 -16.29 -9.31
N GLN A 11 -0.66 -17.26 -9.67
CA GLN A 11 -0.81 -17.71 -11.06
C GLN A 11 -1.33 -16.60 -11.97
N THR A 12 -2.37 -15.86 -11.54
CA THR A 12 -2.94 -14.76 -12.32
C THR A 12 -1.93 -13.62 -12.50
N TYR A 13 -1.18 -13.30 -11.45
CA TYR A 13 -0.16 -12.27 -11.47
C TYR A 13 0.99 -12.66 -12.41
N LEU A 14 1.42 -13.92 -12.37
CA LEU A 14 2.40 -14.45 -13.32
C LEU A 14 1.90 -14.34 -14.77
N MET A 15 0.64 -14.69 -15.03
CA MET A 15 0.09 -14.60 -16.40
C MET A 15 0.03 -13.16 -16.92
N ARG A 16 -0.34 -12.20 -16.07
CA ARG A 16 -0.56 -10.80 -16.46
C ARG A 16 0.69 -9.94 -16.43
N ALA A 17 1.48 -10.05 -15.36
CA ALA A 17 2.66 -9.22 -15.12
C ALA A 17 3.96 -9.94 -15.52
N ARG A 18 3.92 -11.25 -15.82
CA ARG A 18 5.10 -12.08 -16.09
C ARG A 18 6.13 -12.11 -14.94
N LEU A 19 5.65 -11.86 -13.72
CA LEU A 19 6.45 -11.86 -12.50
C LEU A 19 5.99 -12.97 -11.56
N HIS A 20 6.95 -13.71 -11.01
CA HIS A 20 6.68 -14.79 -10.07
C HIS A 20 6.88 -14.30 -8.64
N TYR A 21 5.78 -14.10 -7.91
CA TYR A 21 5.83 -13.64 -6.52
C TYR A 21 5.48 -14.77 -5.55
N SER A 22 6.24 -14.83 -4.47
CA SER A 22 5.94 -15.68 -3.32
C SER A 22 4.67 -15.23 -2.61
N LYS A 23 4.11 -16.13 -1.80
CA LYS A 23 2.96 -15.82 -0.94
C LYS A 23 3.22 -14.62 -0.02
N LEU A 24 4.44 -14.50 0.51
CA LEU A 24 4.81 -13.41 1.42
C LEU A 24 4.81 -12.06 0.69
N GLN A 25 5.41 -12.00 -0.49
CA GLN A 25 5.42 -10.79 -1.34
C GLN A 25 3.99 -10.35 -1.70
N LEU A 26 3.11 -11.29 -2.09
CA LEU A 26 1.71 -11.01 -2.37
C LEU A 26 0.95 -10.52 -1.12
N LYS A 27 1.22 -11.10 0.04
CA LYS A 27 0.62 -10.67 1.31
C LYS A 27 1.05 -9.25 1.67
N ASN A 28 2.34 -8.96 1.61
CA ASN A 28 2.87 -7.62 1.90
C ASN A 28 2.27 -6.58 0.95
N ARG A 29 2.20 -6.89 -0.34
CA ARG A 29 1.58 -6.01 -1.33
C ARG A 29 0.10 -5.78 -1.06
N TRP A 30 -0.63 -6.84 -0.70
CA TRP A 30 -2.04 -6.75 -0.31
C TRP A 30 -2.24 -5.88 0.94
N ASP A 31 -1.39 -6.05 1.95
CA ASP A 31 -1.45 -5.27 3.19
C ASP A 31 -1.17 -3.77 2.90
N ASN A 32 -0.18 -3.47 2.07
CA ASN A 32 0.09 -2.11 1.58
C ASN A 32 -1.09 -1.51 0.81
N LEU A 33 -1.70 -2.28 -0.10
CA LEU A 33 -2.86 -1.84 -0.88
C LEU A 33 -4.07 -1.54 0.01
N LYS A 34 -4.33 -2.36 1.04
CA LYS A 34 -5.38 -2.07 2.02
C LYS A 34 -5.13 -0.78 2.77
N GLY A 35 -3.88 -0.53 3.19
CA GLY A 35 -3.49 0.72 3.85
C GLY A 35 -3.73 1.94 2.97
N PHE A 36 -3.29 1.86 1.71
CA PHE A 36 -3.52 2.91 0.71
C PHE A 36 -5.02 3.13 0.43
N TYR A 37 -5.79 2.05 0.26
CA TYR A 37 -7.22 2.15 0.04
C TYR A 37 -7.94 2.82 1.23
N GLY A 38 -7.61 2.42 2.46
CA GLY A 38 -8.15 3.07 3.66
C GLY A 38 -7.79 4.57 3.73
N PHE A 39 -6.58 4.94 3.30
CA PHE A 39 -6.18 6.33 3.18
C PHE A 39 -7.02 7.09 2.13
N CYS A 40 -7.24 6.52 0.94
CA CYS A 40 -8.13 7.11 -0.06
C CYS A 40 -9.55 7.30 0.47
N GLN A 41 -10.10 6.31 1.17
CA GLN A 41 -11.42 6.41 1.79
C GLN A 41 -11.50 7.53 2.83
N ARG A 42 -10.42 7.75 3.62
CA ARG A 42 -10.36 8.89 4.55
C ARG A 42 -10.37 10.22 3.80
N CYS A 43 -9.58 10.34 2.73
CA CYS A 43 -9.55 11.56 1.92
C CYS A 43 -10.92 11.91 1.32
N LEU A 44 -11.70 10.89 0.92
CA LEU A 44 -13.05 11.08 0.39
C LEU A 44 -14.07 11.48 1.46
N LYS A 45 -13.84 11.13 2.73
CA LYS A 45 -14.73 11.42 3.86
C LYS A 45 -14.46 12.77 4.53
N ASP A 46 -13.25 13.29 4.40
CA ASP A 46 -12.82 14.52 5.06
C ASP A 46 -13.51 15.73 4.38
N THR A 47 -14.65 16.16 4.95
CA THR A 47 -15.49 17.28 4.51
C THR A 47 -14.77 18.60 4.72
N GLY A 48 -13.83 18.89 3.83
CA GLY A 48 -12.98 20.09 3.89
C GLY A 48 -11.85 20.07 2.85
N LEU A 49 -11.55 18.90 2.31
CA LEU A 49 -10.66 18.76 1.16
C LEU A 49 -11.46 19.04 -0.11
N GLY A 50 -11.05 20.06 -0.87
CA GLY A 50 -11.62 20.27 -2.19
C GLY A 50 -11.26 19.09 -3.09
N TRP A 51 -12.08 18.78 -4.09
CA TRP A 51 -11.67 17.89 -5.17
C TRP A 51 -11.22 18.74 -6.37
N ASP A 52 -10.02 18.49 -6.90
CA ASP A 52 -9.54 19.12 -8.12
C ASP A 52 -9.92 18.27 -9.33
N ASN A 53 -11.04 18.61 -9.97
CA ASN A 53 -11.55 17.91 -11.16
C ASN A 53 -10.59 17.97 -12.36
N ALA A 54 -9.77 19.03 -12.48
CA ALA A 54 -8.86 19.18 -13.61
C ALA A 54 -7.65 18.24 -13.48
N LYS A 55 -7.21 17.99 -12.25
CA LYS A 55 -6.07 17.09 -11.95
C LYS A 55 -6.48 15.68 -11.56
N GLY A 56 -7.75 15.45 -11.22
CA GLY A 56 -8.22 14.19 -10.67
C GLY A 56 -7.63 13.88 -9.29
N THR A 57 -7.37 14.93 -8.48
CA THR A 57 -6.69 14.80 -7.19
C THR A 57 -7.42 15.53 -6.07
N VAL A 58 -7.21 15.08 -4.84
CA VAL A 58 -7.70 15.78 -3.64
C VAL A 58 -6.92 17.09 -3.46
N ARG A 59 -7.62 18.22 -3.49
CA ARG A 59 -7.11 19.56 -3.21
C ARG A 59 -6.96 19.74 -1.70
N ALA A 60 -5.81 19.30 -1.18
CA ALA A 60 -5.37 19.54 0.18
C ALA A 60 -4.19 20.52 0.23
N SER A 61 -4.01 21.21 1.36
CA SER A 61 -2.83 22.05 1.58
C SER A 61 -1.57 21.20 1.77
N VAL A 62 -0.39 21.75 1.51
CA VAL A 62 0.90 21.08 1.74
C VAL A 62 1.03 20.64 3.21
N ASN A 63 0.54 21.44 4.15
CA ASN A 63 0.56 21.12 5.57
C ASN A 63 -0.36 19.93 5.90
N TRP A 64 -1.54 19.85 5.27
CA TRP A 64 -2.43 18.70 5.42
C TRP A 64 -1.77 17.42 4.91
N TRP A 65 -1.14 17.45 3.74
CA TRP A 65 -0.39 16.29 3.21
C TRP A 65 0.71 15.86 4.17
N LYS A 66 1.55 16.79 4.63
CA LYS A 66 2.62 16.49 5.60
C LYS A 66 2.10 15.83 6.88
N ALA A 67 0.97 16.30 7.42
CA ALA A 67 0.38 15.73 8.63
C ALA A 67 -0.20 14.33 8.40
N ASN A 68 -0.74 14.04 7.21
CA ASN A 68 -1.50 12.83 6.92
C ASN A 68 -0.70 11.74 6.19
N THR A 69 0.45 12.07 5.60
CA THR A 69 1.37 11.12 4.93
C THR A 69 2.71 10.99 5.63
N ALA A 70 2.95 11.73 6.73
CA ALA A 70 4.13 11.50 7.54
C ALA A 70 4.17 10.03 7.95
N VAL A 71 5.21 9.32 7.52
CA VAL A 71 5.46 7.96 7.95
C VAL A 71 5.66 8.03 9.46
N ARG A 72 4.70 7.50 10.24
CA ARG A 72 4.96 7.16 11.64
C ARG A 72 6.01 6.05 11.59
N ILE A 73 7.28 6.43 11.69
CA ILE A 73 8.35 5.47 11.99
C ILE A 73 8.13 5.07 13.45
N GLU A 74 7.13 4.25 13.69
CA GLU A 74 7.10 3.49 14.92
C GLU A 74 8.29 2.55 14.83
N LYS A 75 9.26 2.75 15.72
CA LYS A 75 10.34 1.78 15.95
C LYS A 75 9.72 0.49 16.48
N SER A 76 8.98 -0.26 15.67
CA SER A 76 8.54 -1.60 16.02
C SER A 76 9.55 -2.60 15.48
N ASN A 77 10.52 -2.89 16.35
CA ASN A 77 11.11 -4.20 16.60
C ASN A 77 11.88 -4.95 15.49
N SER A 78 13.15 -5.17 15.82
CA SER A 78 13.85 -6.47 15.81
C SER A 78 14.46 -6.95 14.49
N SER A 79 15.80 -7.07 14.50
CA SER A 79 16.60 -8.15 13.88
C SER A 79 16.37 -8.58 12.43
N TYR A 80 15.78 -7.75 11.56
CA TYR A 80 15.75 -8.03 10.12
C TYR A 80 16.93 -7.37 9.41
N THR A 81 17.59 -8.14 8.56
CA THR A 81 18.66 -7.67 7.68
C THR A 81 18.12 -6.74 6.59
N LEU A 82 18.99 -5.91 6.01
CA LEU A 82 18.63 -5.07 4.86
C LEU A 82 18.09 -5.89 3.68
N TYR A 83 18.53 -7.15 3.54
CA TYR A 83 18.01 -8.09 2.53
C TYR A 83 16.58 -8.51 2.83
N GLU A 84 16.27 -8.83 4.08
CA GLU A 84 14.90 -9.17 4.48
C GLU A 84 13.98 -7.97 4.28
N LEU A 85 14.41 -6.77 4.67
CA LEU A 85 13.66 -5.53 4.40
C LEU A 85 13.49 -5.30 2.89
N TRP A 86 14.53 -5.45 2.08
CA TRP A 86 14.45 -5.28 0.63
C TRP A 86 13.51 -6.32 -0.02
N SER A 87 13.56 -7.58 0.41
CA SER A 87 12.66 -8.66 -0.01
C SER A 87 11.22 -8.53 0.53
N MET A 88 10.98 -7.64 1.50
CA MET A 88 9.63 -7.28 1.92
C MET A 88 9.01 -6.20 1.01
N TRP A 89 9.85 -5.39 0.36
CA TRP A 89 9.44 -4.36 -0.60
C TRP A 89 9.32 -4.87 -2.05
N TYR A 90 10.06 -5.93 -2.42
CA TYR A 90 10.03 -6.62 -3.73
C TYR A 90 9.59 -8.07 -3.59
#